data_AF-A0A950PKJ5-F1
#
_entry.id   AF-A0A950PKJ5-F1
#
_cell.length_a   1.000
_cell.length_b   1.000
_cell.length_c   1.000
_cell.angle_alpha   90.00
_cell.angle_beta   90.00
_cell.angle_gamma   90.00
#
_symmetry.space_group_name_H-M   'P 1'
#
loop_
_entity.id
_entity.type
_entity.pdbx_description
1 polymer ?
#
loop_
_entity_poly.entity_id
_entity_poly.type
_entity_poly.pdbx_seq_one_letter_code
_entity_poly.pdbx_strand_id
1 'polypeptide(L)' 'MRQQAVLNLSVFEAFCAEAVAQYGKTTHGILRSLLVGFLATALVLLDRAGHPMPTCPTAEQHAAWTALRDQHALLMPR' A
#
# COMPACT_ATOMS: atom_id res chain seq x y z
N MET A 1 17.45 21.36 -12.56
CA MET A 1 17.58 20.00 -12.00
C MET A 1 16.21 19.57 -11.50
N ARG A 2 15.61 18.49 -12.03
CA ARG A 2 14.41 17.92 -11.40
C ARG A 2 14.88 17.21 -10.13
N GLN A 3 14.50 17.69 -8.95
CA GLN A 3 14.69 16.92 -7.73
C GLN A 3 13.80 15.68 -7.84
N GLN A 4 14.42 14.50 -8.05
CA GLN A 4 13.73 13.25 -7.78
C GLN A 4 13.55 13.18 -6.26
N ALA A 5 12.29 13.11 -5.81
CA ALA A 5 12.01 12.81 -4.42
C ALA A 5 12.64 11.45 -4.09
N VAL A 6 13.65 11.44 -3.21
CA VAL A 6 14.23 10.21 -2.69
C VAL A 6 13.28 9.69 -1.62
N LEU A 7 12.52 8.65 -1.95
CA LEU A 7 11.65 8.00 -0.99
C LEU A 7 12.49 7.11 -0.07
N ASN A 8 12.42 7.37 1.23
CA ASN A 8 12.98 6.44 2.21
C ASN A 8 12.05 5.22 2.32
N LEU A 9 12.48 4.10 1.74
CA LEU A 9 11.67 2.90 1.62
C LEU A 9 11.30 2.28 2.98
N SER A 10 12.19 2.33 3.97
CA SER A 10 11.92 1.78 5.30
C SER A 10 10.84 2.58 6.05
N VAL A 11 10.88 3.92 5.95
CA VAL A 11 9.84 4.79 6.52
C VAL A 11 8.52 4.58 5.78
N PHE A 12 8.59 4.42 4.46
CA PHE A 12 7.41 4.20 3.63
C PHE A 12 6.73 2.85 3.91
N GLU A 13 7.52 1.78 4.08
CA GLU A 13 7.04 0.46 4.47
C GLU A 13 6.31 0.50 5.82
N ALA A 14 6.94 1.11 6.84
CA ALA A 14 6.34 1.28 8.16
C ALA A 14 5.02 2.07 8.09
N PHE A 15 4.99 3.14 7.29
CA PHE A 15 3.77 3.90 7.06
C PHE A 15 2.67 3.06 6.41
N CYS A 16 3.00 2.27 5.38
CA CYS A 16 2.02 1.42 4.69
C CYS A 16 1.46 0.34 5.62
N ALA A 17 2.30 -0.28 6.46
CA ALA A 17 1.86 -1.24 7.46
C ALA A 17 0.82 -0.63 8.41
N GLU A 18 1.09 0.57 8.92
CA GLU A 18 0.20 1.22 9.86
C GLU A 18 -1.09 1.73 9.20
N ALA A 19 -1.00 2.22 7.97
CA ALA A 19 -2.16 2.61 7.18
C ALA A 19 -3.08 1.42 6.85
N VAL A 20 -2.51 0.24 6.53
CA VAL A 20 -3.27 -1.01 6.34
C VAL A 20 -3.96 -1.43 7.64
N ALA A 21 -3.27 -1.34 8.77
CA ALA A 21 -3.83 -1.67 10.08
C ALA A 21 -4.97 -0.70 10.47
N GLN A 22 -4.82 0.59 10.16
CA GLN A 22 -5.82 1.61 10.47
C GLN A 22 -7.02 1.59 9.51
N TYR A 23 -6.83 1.14 8.27
CA TYR A 23 -7.92 0.99 7.30
C TYR A 23 -9.08 0.15 7.86
N GLY A 24 -8.77 -0.96 8.55
CA GLY A 24 -9.78 -1.84 9.16
C GLY A 24 -10.51 -1.22 10.36
N LYS A 25 -9.99 -0.13 10.91
CA LYS A 25 -10.50 0.53 12.13
C LYS A 25 -11.29 1.82 11.85
N THR A 26 -11.13 2.42 10.66
CA THR A 26 -11.81 3.67 10.33
C THR A 26 -13.27 3.44 9.92
N THR A 27 -14.18 4.19 10.51
CA THR A 27 -15.61 4.20 10.14
C THR A 27 -15.95 5.28 9.11
N HIS A 28 -15.01 6.17 8.78
CA HIS A 28 -15.20 7.24 7.82
C HIS A 28 -15.08 6.73 6.37
N GLY A 29 -16.21 6.61 5.67
CA GLY A 29 -16.27 6.05 4.31
C GLY A 29 -15.36 6.75 3.29
N ILE A 30 -15.32 8.09 3.29
CA ILE A 30 -14.46 8.86 2.37
C ILE A 30 -12.98 8.55 2.62
N LEU A 31 -12.55 8.54 3.88
CA LEU A 31 -11.18 8.26 4.25
C LEU A 31 -10.78 6.83 3.85
N ARG A 32 -11.69 5.85 4.03
CA ARG A 32 -11.49 4.48 3.55
C ARG A 32 -11.26 4.43 2.04
N SER A 33 -12.11 5.09 1.26
CA SER A 33 -11.99 5.07 -0.20
C SER A 33 -10.67 5.68 -0.68
N LEU A 34 -10.26 6.80 -0.09
CA LEU A 34 -8.97 7.43 -0.39
C LEU A 34 -7.79 6.54 -0.01
N LEU A 35 -7.83 5.93 1.18
CA LEU A 35 -6.79 5.01 1.66
C LEU A 35 -6.66 3.78 0.76
N VAL A 36 -7.76 3.22 0.25
CA VAL A 36 -7.71 2.03 -0.62
C VAL A 36 -6.90 2.29 -1.88
N GLY A 37 -7.22 3.35 -2.62
CA GLY A 37 -6.50 3.66 -3.87
C GLY A 37 -5.04 4.02 -3.62
N PHE A 38 -4.77 4.77 -2.54
CA PHE A 38 -3.42 5.09 -2.12
C PHE A 38 -2.61 3.83 -1.78
N LEU A 39 -3.14 2.97 -0.90
CA LEU A 39 -2.48 1.74 -0.45
C LEU A 39 -2.23 0.78 -1.60
N ALA A 40 -3.21 0.59 -2.49
CA ALA A 40 -3.02 -0.25 -3.69
C ALA A 40 -1.80 0.17 -4.51
N THR A 41 -1.62 1.48 -4.70
CA THR A 41 -0.46 2.05 -5.40
C THR A 41 0.82 1.89 -4.60
N ALA A 42 0.79 2.21 -3.31
CA ALA A 42 1.94 2.13 -2.41
C ALA A 42 2.51 0.71 -2.32
N LEU A 43 1.64 -0.30 -2.25
CA LEU A 43 2.02 -1.71 -2.22
C LEU A 43 2.70 -2.16 -3.52
N VAL A 44 2.28 -1.64 -4.68
CA VAL A 44 2.97 -1.90 -5.95
C VAL A 44 4.39 -1.32 -5.94
N LEU A 45 4.57 -0.13 -5.36
CA LEU A 45 5.90 0.49 -5.26
C LEU A 45 6.83 -0.31 -4.34
N LEU A 46 6.32 -0.77 -3.18
CA LEU A 46 7.08 -1.62 -2.26
C LEU A 46 7.48 -2.95 -2.93
N ASP A 47 6.55 -3.61 -3.59
CA ASP A 47 6.79 -4.87 -4.31
C ASP A 47 7.87 -4.72 -5.38
N ARG A 48 7.81 -3.63 -6.17
CA ARG A 48 8.82 -3.32 -7.20
C ARG A 48 10.18 -2.96 -6.61
N ALA A 49 10.20 -2.42 -5.41
CA ALA A 49 11.43 -2.17 -4.67
C ALA A 49 11.99 -3.43 -3.98
N GLY A 50 11.33 -4.58 -4.11
CA GLY A 50 11.74 -5.85 -3.50
C GLY A 50 11.40 -5.95 -2.01
N HIS A 51 10.54 -5.07 -1.49
CA HIS A 51 10.05 -5.15 -0.13
C HIS A 51 8.86 -6.13 -0.02
N PRO A 52 8.75 -6.87 1.10
CA PRO A 52 7.63 -7.76 1.32
C PRO A 52 6.31 -6.99 1.50
N MET A 53 5.20 -7.68 1.32
CA MET A 53 3.89 -7.14 1.66
C MET A 53 3.82 -6.81 3.16
N PRO A 54 3.27 -5.64 3.56
CA PRO A 54 3.12 -5.29 4.96
C PRO A 54 2.29 -6.30 5.75
N THR A 55 2.64 -6.47 7.02
CA THR A 55 1.92 -7.33 7.96
C THR A 55 0.47 -6.88 8.09
N CYS A 56 -0.46 -7.80 7.87
CA CYS A 56 -1.89 -7.55 8.01
C CYS A 56 -2.43 -8.22 9.29
N PRO A 57 -3.43 -7.62 9.96
CA PRO A 57 -4.08 -8.21 11.14
C PRO A 57 -4.66 -9.61 10.93
N THR A 58 -5.13 -9.92 9.72
CA THR A 58 -5.73 -11.21 9.38
C THR A 58 -5.22 -11.75 8.05
N ALA A 59 -5.27 -13.08 7.86
CA ALA A 59 -4.91 -13.72 6.60
C ALA A 59 -5.83 -13.31 5.45
N GLU A 60 -7.12 -13.10 5.73
CA GLU A 60 -8.09 -12.60 4.74
C GLU A 60 -7.73 -11.19 4.27
N GLN A 61 -7.37 -10.30 5.19
CA GLN A 61 -6.94 -8.94 4.86
C GLN A 61 -5.65 -8.97 4.03
N HIS A 62 -4.70 -9.87 4.37
CA HIS A 62 -3.48 -10.04 3.59
C HIS A 62 -3.78 -10.49 2.15
N ALA A 63 -4.67 -11.47 1.96
CA ALA A 63 -5.06 -11.96 0.65
C ALA A 63 -5.76 -10.86 -0.17
N ALA A 64 -6.64 -10.07 0.45
CA ALA A 64 -7.34 -8.97 -0.20
C ALA A 64 -6.37 -7.87 -0.70
N TRP A 65 -5.41 -7.44 0.14
CA TRP A 65 -4.41 -6.46 -0.27
C TRP A 65 -3.46 -6.99 -1.34
N THR A 66 -3.14 -8.29 -1.31
CA THR A 66 -2.36 -8.96 -2.35
C THR A 66 -3.07 -8.92 -3.69
N ALA A 67 -4.33 -9.34 -3.73
CA ALA A 67 -5.13 -9.29 -4.95
C ALA A 67 -5.27 -7.85 -5.49
N LEU A 68 -5.50 -6.88 -4.60
CA LEU A 68 -5.64 -5.48 -5.01
C LEU A 68 -4.33 -4.90 -5.55
N ARG A 69 -3.19 -5.18 -4.91
CA ARG A 69 -1.86 -4.82 -5.42
C ARG A 69 -1.65 -5.37 -6.83
N ASP A 70 -1.95 -6.66 -7.03
CA ASP A 70 -1.73 -7.33 -8.32
C ASP A 70 -2.60 -6.71 -9.42
N GLN A 71 -3.87 -6.43 -9.12
CA GLN A 71 -4.74 -5.71 -10.04
C GLN A 71 -4.21 -4.31 -10.38
N HIS A 72 -3.74 -3.56 -9.38
CA HIS A 72 -3.19 -2.22 -9.59
C HIS A 72 -1.86 -2.23 -10.38
N ALA A 73 -1.03 -3.25 -10.18
CA ALA A 73 0.24 -3.39 -10.88
C ALA A 73 0.06 -3.45 -12.40
N LEU A 74 -1.05 -4.03 -12.89
CA LEU A 74 -1.41 -4.08 -14.31
C LEU A 74 -1.64 -2.68 -14.91
N LEU A 75 -2.06 -1.72 -14.09
CA LEU A 75 -2.35 -0.33 -14.50
C LEU A 75 -1.14 0.59 -14.40
N MET A 76 -0.05 0.12 -13.78
CA MET A 76 1.17 0.89 -13.57
C MET A 76 2.29 0.30 -14.43
N PRO A 77 2.51 0.71 -15.68
CA PRO A 77 3.65 0.21 -16.47
C PRO A 77 4.98 0.45 -15.75
N ARG A 78 5.94 -0.45 -15.99
CA ARG A 78 7.30 -0.37 -15.41
C ARG A 78 8.14 0.69 -16.10
#